data_AF-A0A345RQX4-F1
#
_entry.id   AF-A0A345RQX4-F1
#
_cell.length_a   1.000
_cell.length_b   1.000
_cell.length_c   1.000
_cell.angle_alpha   90.00
_cell.angle_beta   90.00
_cell.angle_gamma   90.00
#
_symmetry.space_group_name_H-M   'P 1'
#
loop_
_entity.id
_entity.type
_entity.pdbx_description
1 polymer ?
#
loop_
_entity_poly.entity_id
_entity_poly.type
_entity_poly.pdbx_seq_one_letter_code
_entity_poly.pdbx_strand_id
1 'polypeptide(L)'
;MRRAISLTVLSALAGLAQAQDTNSFDCNQFLKFGTDIAKTRAAFQQSPETMAWNWFVCLNQFSPTQASNRVWETMKPSDQVYLPDGAAPGAYASPVPPPAEVLTQARTLGMDLNRTFHNLNATQQVDGLALHMGGAVPATQKGNPVRFQLLMGQDTFDYIVQRKVYNMNGQAALPDNLDFPATAWELKAAWLWIGSDTTYRQTLANDGYYIGQAYYEQDGTYQVGYAALSGLHVVNKLDANWVWTTFENVNNSKYTVTNAPTPTPMTNTTGPTPAAKPVNVSFQASNPTLSKYELIGVEFQPVTQVLANSQLESAFQNTSSCLACHGTAAYSNDKGYYNFAMKQDGGIVYPTTPLPASDFEGYKKLDFVWSLKRAQWQR
;
A
#
# COMPACT_ATOMS: atom_id res chain seq x y z
N MET A 1 34.49 38.47 -26.19
CA MET A 1 33.68 38.16 -24.99
C MET A 1 32.73 37.02 -25.33
N ARG A 2 33.06 35.77 -24.99
CA ARG A 2 32.16 34.62 -25.11
C ARG A 2 31.89 34.15 -23.68
N ARG A 3 30.67 34.38 -23.17
CA ARG A 3 30.25 33.85 -21.87
C ARG A 3 29.92 32.37 -22.06
N ALA A 4 30.72 31.50 -21.44
CA ALA A 4 30.41 30.09 -21.31
C ALA A 4 29.27 29.96 -20.28
N ILE A 5 28.15 29.38 -20.69
CA ILE A 5 27.06 28.99 -19.81
C ILE A 5 27.44 27.60 -19.26
N SER A 6 27.50 27.46 -17.94
CA SER A 6 27.85 26.21 -17.26
C SER A 6 26.85 25.09 -17.58
N LEU A 7 27.35 23.89 -17.87
CA LEU A 7 26.59 22.65 -18.10
C LEU A 7 25.62 22.28 -16.95
N THR A 8 25.87 22.78 -15.74
CA THR A 8 24.99 22.61 -14.57
C THR A 8 23.67 23.38 -14.66
N VAL A 9 23.56 24.39 -15.52
CA VAL A 9 22.30 25.14 -15.72
C VAL A 9 21.42 24.46 -16.78
N LEU A 10 21.98 23.67 -17.69
CA LEU A 10 21.20 22.93 -18.69
C LEU A 10 20.46 21.72 -18.10
N SER A 11 20.99 21.07 -17.06
CA SER A 11 20.33 19.94 -16.40
C SER A 11 19.14 20.36 -15.52
N ALA A 12 19.14 21.58 -14.97
CA ALA A 12 18.00 22.14 -14.26
C ALA A 12 16.88 22.59 -15.22
N LEU A 13 17.23 23.03 -16.43
CA LEU A 13 16.27 23.44 -17.47
C LEU A 13 15.63 22.26 -18.20
N ALA A 14 16.32 21.12 -18.31
CA ALA A 14 15.74 19.89 -18.85
C ALA A 14 14.64 19.32 -17.93
N GLY A 15 14.69 19.57 -16.63
CA GLY A 15 13.63 19.21 -15.67
C GLY A 15 12.46 20.19 -15.61
N LEU A 16 12.56 21.36 -16.25
CA LEU A 16 11.51 22.40 -16.26
C LEU A 16 10.77 22.48 -17.61
N ALA A 17 11.22 21.77 -18.65
CA ALA A 17 10.63 21.80 -19.98
C ALA A 17 9.58 20.70 -20.24
N GLN A 18 9.17 19.93 -19.22
CA GLN A 18 7.98 19.07 -19.28
C GLN A 18 6.82 19.59 -18.42
N ALA A 19 6.86 20.87 -18.02
CA ALA A 19 5.68 21.61 -17.58
C ALA A 19 4.84 22.07 -18.79
N GLN A 20 4.57 21.16 -19.73
CA GLN A 20 3.65 21.36 -20.85
C GLN A 20 3.48 20.03 -21.60
N ASP A 21 2.74 19.12 -20.99
CA ASP A 21 1.79 18.33 -21.73
C ASP A 21 0.66 17.94 -20.79
N THR A 22 -0.49 18.57 -20.99
CA THR A 22 -1.80 18.12 -20.51
C THR A 22 -2.23 16.82 -21.21
N ASN A 23 -1.28 15.92 -21.52
CA ASN A 23 -1.61 14.56 -21.91
C ASN A 23 -2.14 13.89 -20.66
N SER A 24 -3.46 13.92 -20.49
CA SER A 24 -4.17 13.14 -19.49
C SER A 24 -3.66 11.71 -19.61
N PHE A 25 -2.89 11.26 -18.62
CA PHE A 25 -2.46 9.88 -18.57
C PHE A 25 -3.69 8.99 -18.72
N ASP A 26 -3.63 8.04 -19.65
CA ASP A 26 -4.77 7.20 -19.96
C ASP A 26 -4.98 6.18 -18.83
N CYS A 27 -6.01 6.40 -18.02
CA CYS A 27 -6.40 5.46 -16.98
C CYS A 27 -7.11 4.23 -17.53
N ASN A 28 -7.39 4.14 -18.84
CA ASN A 28 -7.89 2.91 -19.42
C ASN A 28 -6.79 1.84 -19.38
N GLN A 29 -7.12 0.68 -18.82
CA GLN A 29 -6.20 -0.47 -18.76
C GLN A 29 -4.87 -0.17 -18.04
N PHE A 30 -4.78 0.84 -17.16
CA PHE A 30 -3.51 1.16 -16.49
C PHE A 30 -3.01 0.02 -15.59
N LEU A 31 -3.90 -0.79 -15.02
CA LEU A 31 -3.56 -2.03 -14.28
C LEU A 31 -2.91 -3.10 -15.18
N LYS A 32 -3.07 -2.99 -16.50
CA LYS A 32 -2.39 -3.80 -17.51
C LYS A 32 -1.20 -3.08 -18.14
N PHE A 33 -0.86 -1.88 -17.65
CA PHE A 33 0.14 -0.97 -18.21
C PHE A 33 -0.16 -0.54 -19.65
N GLY A 34 -1.46 -0.35 -19.96
CA GLY A 34 -1.92 0.03 -21.29
C GLY A 34 -1.84 -1.13 -22.31
N THR A 35 -1.89 -0.79 -23.60
CA THR A 35 -1.79 -1.79 -24.69
C THR A 35 -0.35 -2.16 -25.05
N ASP A 36 0.63 -1.41 -24.54
CA ASP A 36 2.06 -1.61 -24.79
C ASP A 36 2.85 -1.38 -23.49
N ILE A 37 3.15 -2.48 -22.78
CA ILE A 37 3.91 -2.44 -21.54
C ILE A 37 5.34 -1.92 -21.73
N ALA A 38 5.94 -2.10 -22.91
CA ALA A 38 7.30 -1.60 -23.18
C ALA A 38 7.31 -0.08 -23.27
N LYS A 39 6.27 0.52 -23.87
CA LYS A 39 6.06 1.98 -23.83
C LYS A 39 5.86 2.49 -22.41
N THR A 40 5.06 1.79 -21.59
CA THR A 40 4.87 2.17 -20.18
C THR A 40 6.17 2.09 -19.39
N ARG A 41 6.98 1.04 -19.60
CA ARG A 41 8.31 0.90 -18.98
C ARG A 41 9.26 2.02 -19.42
N ALA A 42 9.28 2.36 -20.70
CA ALA A 42 10.11 3.46 -21.21
C ALA A 42 9.70 4.82 -20.60
N ALA A 43 8.39 5.08 -20.44
CA ALA A 43 7.90 6.28 -19.77
C ALA A 43 8.22 6.29 -18.26
N PHE A 44 8.08 5.14 -17.59
CA PHE A 44 8.47 4.97 -16.19
C PHE A 44 9.96 5.27 -15.98
N GLN A 45 10.84 4.75 -16.85
CA GLN A 45 12.29 5.01 -16.76
C GLN A 45 12.66 6.48 -16.95
N GLN A 46 11.83 7.27 -17.64
CA GLN A 46 12.06 8.72 -17.81
C GLN A 46 11.66 9.49 -16.55
N SER A 47 10.56 9.11 -15.89
CA SER A 47 10.11 9.74 -14.64
C SER A 47 9.28 8.77 -13.79
N PRO A 48 9.93 8.00 -12.89
CA PRO A 48 9.25 7.06 -12.00
C PRO A 48 8.19 7.74 -11.13
N GLU A 49 8.49 8.93 -10.63
CA GLU A 49 7.60 9.70 -9.74
C GLU A 49 6.35 10.19 -10.47
N THR A 50 6.49 10.64 -11.71
CA THR A 50 5.33 11.05 -12.55
C THR A 50 4.44 9.85 -12.85
N MET A 51 5.03 8.70 -13.18
CA MET A 51 4.28 7.48 -13.43
C MET A 51 3.58 6.98 -12.15
N ALA A 52 4.25 7.02 -11.00
CA ALA A 52 3.66 6.68 -9.70
C ALA A 52 2.44 7.55 -9.39
N TRP A 53 2.54 8.86 -9.61
CA TRP A 53 1.42 9.78 -9.46
C TRP A 53 0.29 9.51 -10.45
N ASN A 54 0.60 9.23 -11.71
CA ASN A 54 -0.39 8.84 -12.71
C ASN A 54 -1.20 7.61 -12.25
N TRP A 55 -0.52 6.58 -11.75
CA TRP A 55 -1.19 5.39 -11.19
C TRP A 55 -2.01 5.73 -9.95
N PHE A 56 -1.50 6.56 -9.03
CA PHE A 56 -2.24 6.98 -7.85
C PHE A 56 -3.51 7.77 -8.19
N VAL A 57 -3.45 8.65 -9.19
CA VAL A 57 -4.61 9.36 -9.73
C VAL A 57 -5.62 8.35 -10.31
N CYS A 58 -5.20 7.42 -11.17
CA CYS A 58 -6.09 6.43 -11.76
C CYS A 58 -6.72 5.50 -10.71
N LEU A 59 -5.97 5.06 -9.71
CA LEU A 59 -6.46 4.26 -8.59
C LEU A 59 -7.60 4.98 -7.84
N ASN A 60 -7.51 6.31 -7.73
CA ASN A 60 -8.48 7.16 -7.03
C ASN A 60 -9.58 7.74 -7.94
N GLN A 61 -9.64 7.37 -9.21
CA GLN A 61 -10.81 7.65 -10.05
C GLN A 61 -11.99 6.76 -9.64
N PHE A 62 -13.22 7.19 -9.96
CA PHE A 62 -14.39 6.32 -9.80
C PHE A 62 -14.28 5.12 -10.73
N SER A 63 -14.66 3.94 -10.23
CA SER A 63 -14.62 2.71 -11.00
C SER A 63 -15.70 2.74 -12.09
N PRO A 64 -15.36 2.38 -13.34
CA PRO A 64 -16.35 2.31 -14.43
C PRO A 64 -17.37 1.18 -14.23
N THR A 65 -17.05 0.16 -13.43
CA THR A 65 -17.92 -1.00 -13.17
C THR A 65 -18.66 -0.89 -11.84
N GLN A 66 -18.19 -0.04 -10.93
CA GLN A 66 -18.79 0.23 -9.62
C GLN A 66 -18.71 1.74 -9.34
N ALA A 67 -19.58 2.53 -9.97
CA ALA A 67 -19.47 4.00 -10.02
C ALA A 67 -19.45 4.70 -8.65
N SER A 68 -19.92 4.05 -7.58
CA SER A 68 -19.83 4.54 -6.20
C SER A 68 -18.43 4.39 -5.59
N ASN A 69 -17.60 3.49 -6.11
CA ASN A 69 -16.30 3.09 -5.56
C ASN A 69 -15.13 3.68 -6.35
N ARG A 70 -13.98 3.88 -5.71
CA ARG A 70 -12.71 4.14 -6.40
C ARG A 70 -12.20 2.86 -7.05
N VAL A 71 -11.35 2.96 -8.07
CA VAL A 71 -10.77 1.78 -8.72
C VAL A 71 -10.07 0.87 -7.71
N TRP A 72 -9.25 1.42 -6.81
CA TRP A 72 -8.55 0.62 -5.81
C TRP A 72 -9.49 -0.07 -4.81
N GLU A 73 -10.65 0.52 -4.50
CA GLU A 73 -11.65 -0.08 -3.59
C GLU A 73 -12.35 -1.29 -4.21
N THR A 74 -12.21 -1.49 -5.52
CA THR A 74 -12.74 -2.67 -6.23
C THR A 74 -11.75 -3.83 -6.29
N MET A 75 -10.52 -3.64 -5.80
CA MET A 75 -9.51 -4.70 -5.75
C MET A 75 -9.87 -5.74 -4.68
N LYS A 76 -9.48 -7.02 -4.90
CA LYS A 76 -9.87 -8.12 -4.01
C LYS A 76 -9.12 -8.00 -2.68
N PRO A 77 -9.80 -7.87 -1.54
CA PRO A 77 -9.12 -7.76 -0.26
C PRO A 77 -8.59 -9.14 0.19
N SER A 78 -7.42 -9.16 0.83
CA SER A 78 -6.71 -10.40 1.18
C SER A 78 -7.49 -11.36 2.08
N ASP A 79 -8.40 -10.85 2.91
CA ASP A 79 -9.28 -11.64 3.79
C ASP A 79 -10.37 -12.39 3.02
N GLN A 80 -10.58 -12.08 1.74
CA GLN A 80 -11.43 -12.84 0.81
C GLN A 80 -10.62 -13.77 -0.10
N VAL A 81 -9.30 -13.86 0.11
CA VAL A 81 -8.38 -14.73 -0.65
C VAL A 81 -7.84 -15.83 0.23
N TYR A 82 -7.31 -15.45 1.39
CA TYR A 82 -6.76 -16.37 2.39
C TYR A 82 -7.84 -16.70 3.42
N LEU A 83 -8.71 -17.64 3.05
CA LEU A 83 -9.89 -17.98 3.83
C LEU A 83 -9.58 -18.92 5.02
N PRO A 84 -10.46 -18.95 6.04
CA PRO A 84 -10.41 -19.97 7.09
C PRO A 84 -10.31 -21.38 6.52
N ASP A 85 -9.60 -22.25 7.24
CA ASP A 85 -9.38 -23.66 6.88
C ASP A 85 -8.80 -23.84 5.46
N GLY A 86 -8.05 -22.85 4.96
CA GLY A 86 -7.39 -22.90 3.65
C GLY A 86 -8.35 -23.07 2.48
N ALA A 87 -9.62 -22.66 2.64
CA ALA A 87 -10.65 -22.81 1.61
C ALA A 87 -10.30 -22.03 0.34
N ALA A 88 -10.76 -22.55 -0.80
CA ALA A 88 -10.59 -21.86 -2.08
C ALA A 88 -11.41 -20.56 -2.11
N PRO A 89 -10.81 -19.43 -2.54
CA PRO A 89 -11.55 -18.20 -2.65
C PRO A 89 -12.56 -18.23 -3.81
N GLY A 90 -13.63 -17.46 -3.68
CA GLY A 90 -14.57 -17.20 -4.78
C GLY A 90 -13.95 -16.31 -5.87
N ALA A 91 -14.66 -16.13 -6.99
CA ALA A 91 -14.17 -15.34 -8.13
C ALA A 91 -13.75 -13.90 -7.76
N TYR A 92 -12.83 -13.33 -8.54
CA TYR A 92 -12.31 -11.98 -8.32
C TYR A 92 -13.44 -10.93 -8.31
N ALA A 93 -14.30 -10.95 -9.33
CA ALA A 93 -15.40 -9.99 -9.51
C ALA A 93 -16.60 -10.23 -8.57
N SER A 94 -16.53 -11.21 -7.68
CA SER A 94 -17.58 -11.53 -6.72
C SER A 94 -17.09 -11.17 -5.31
N PRO A 95 -17.27 -9.92 -4.85
CA PRO A 95 -16.93 -9.53 -3.49
C PRO A 95 -17.85 -10.26 -2.50
N VAL A 96 -17.26 -10.71 -1.39
CA VAL A 96 -18.04 -11.23 -0.26
C VAL A 96 -18.71 -10.03 0.43
N PRO A 97 -20.04 -10.05 0.65
CA PRO A 97 -20.70 -8.97 1.35
C PRO A 97 -20.21 -8.87 2.81
N PRO A 98 -20.26 -7.69 3.43
CA PRO A 98 -20.01 -7.57 4.86
C PRO A 98 -20.95 -8.47 5.68
N PRO A 99 -20.55 -8.86 6.91
CA PRO A 99 -21.42 -9.60 7.84
C PRO A 99 -22.80 -8.95 7.99
N ALA A 100 -23.84 -9.75 8.21
CA ALA A 100 -25.22 -9.26 8.29
C ALA A 100 -25.40 -8.24 9.43
N GLU A 101 -24.68 -8.41 10.52
CA GLU A 101 -24.61 -7.50 11.66
C GLU A 101 -24.03 -6.15 11.24
N VAL A 102 -22.97 -6.15 10.40
CA VAL A 102 -22.37 -4.92 9.86
C VAL A 102 -23.38 -4.19 9.00
N LEU A 103 -24.06 -4.89 8.10
CA LEU A 103 -25.08 -4.29 7.22
C LEU A 103 -26.27 -3.74 8.02
N THR A 104 -26.65 -4.40 9.12
CA THR A 104 -27.73 -3.95 10.00
C THR A 104 -27.34 -2.66 10.72
N GLN A 105 -26.15 -2.60 11.31
CA GLN A 105 -25.65 -1.37 11.94
C GLN A 105 -25.47 -0.24 10.93
N ALA A 106 -24.95 -0.54 9.73
CA ALA A 106 -24.77 0.44 8.66
C ALA A 106 -26.09 1.11 8.25
N ARG A 107 -27.20 0.34 8.18
CA ARG A 107 -28.55 0.90 7.93
C ARG A 107 -28.97 1.87 9.02
N THR A 108 -28.78 1.49 10.28
CA THR A 108 -29.11 2.35 11.43
C THR A 108 -28.29 3.66 11.42
N LEU A 109 -27.04 3.59 10.97
CA LEU A 109 -26.15 4.74 10.82
C LEU A 109 -26.39 5.57 9.53
N GLY A 110 -27.35 5.17 8.68
CA GLY A 110 -27.62 5.86 7.41
C GLY A 110 -26.47 5.80 6.40
N MET A 111 -25.66 4.75 6.44
CA MET A 111 -24.54 4.54 5.54
C MET A 111 -25.00 4.04 4.17
N ASP A 112 -24.22 4.31 3.12
CA ASP A 112 -24.52 3.88 1.76
C ASP A 112 -24.17 2.39 1.57
N LEU A 113 -25.18 1.54 1.44
CA LEU A 113 -24.96 0.10 1.26
C LEU A 113 -24.41 -0.28 -0.12
N ASN A 114 -24.39 0.65 -1.09
CA ASN A 114 -23.83 0.44 -2.43
C ASN A 114 -22.33 0.79 -2.50
N ARG A 115 -21.76 1.27 -1.40
CA ARG A 115 -20.33 1.59 -1.25
C ARG A 115 -19.59 0.42 -0.62
N THR A 116 -18.33 0.25 -0.98
CA THR A 116 -17.44 -0.72 -0.34
C THR A 116 -17.34 -0.43 1.16
N PHE A 117 -17.43 -1.49 1.97
CA PHE A 117 -17.09 -1.47 3.38
C PHE A 117 -15.73 -2.14 3.57
N HIS A 118 -14.74 -1.39 4.03
CA HIS A 118 -13.40 -1.91 4.27
C HIS A 118 -13.35 -2.71 5.56
N ASN A 119 -12.89 -3.97 5.48
CA ASN A 119 -12.53 -4.77 6.64
C ASN A 119 -11.17 -4.32 7.18
N LEU A 120 -11.17 -3.72 8.37
CA LEU A 120 -10.00 -3.10 9.01
C LEU A 120 -9.54 -3.87 10.27
N ASN A 121 -9.67 -5.20 10.26
CA ASN A 121 -9.24 -6.05 11.38
C ASN A 121 -7.73 -6.00 11.66
N ALA A 122 -6.89 -5.70 10.68
CA ALA A 122 -5.44 -5.71 10.87
C ALA A 122 -4.94 -4.41 11.52
N THR A 123 -4.10 -4.53 12.55
CA THR A 123 -3.53 -3.40 13.33
C THR A 123 -2.02 -3.47 13.47
N GLN A 124 -1.40 -4.59 13.07
CA GLN A 124 0.03 -4.83 13.26
C GLN A 124 0.83 -4.40 12.03
N GLN A 125 1.97 -3.77 12.30
CA GLN A 125 3.02 -3.50 11.34
C GLN A 125 4.01 -4.66 11.25
N VAL A 126 5.01 -4.54 10.39
CA VAL A 126 6.00 -5.60 10.14
C VAL A 126 6.82 -5.94 11.39
N ASP A 127 7.05 -4.95 12.26
CA ASP A 127 7.73 -5.11 13.54
C ASP A 127 6.85 -5.72 14.66
N GLY A 128 5.60 -6.05 14.35
CA GLY A 128 4.64 -6.60 15.30
C GLY A 128 4.03 -5.56 16.24
N LEU A 129 4.40 -4.28 16.10
CA LEU A 129 3.85 -3.19 16.88
C LEU A 129 2.69 -2.53 16.14
N ALA A 130 1.78 -1.93 16.91
CA ALA A 130 0.75 -1.07 16.36
C ALA A 130 1.23 0.39 16.42
N LEU A 131 1.00 1.15 15.35
CA LEU A 131 1.02 2.61 15.42
C LEU A 131 -0.28 3.09 16.07
N HIS A 132 -0.20 4.07 16.95
CA HIS A 132 -1.38 4.57 17.66
C HIS A 132 -1.81 5.96 17.19
N MET A 133 -3.12 6.16 17.17
CA MET A 133 -3.74 7.46 17.00
C MET A 133 -3.53 8.35 18.23
N GLY A 134 -3.26 9.63 17.99
CA GLY A 134 -2.94 10.61 19.04
C GLY A 134 -2.96 12.04 18.51
N GLY A 135 -2.56 13.02 19.32
CA GLY A 135 -2.60 14.42 18.93
C GLY A 135 -4.03 14.96 18.85
N ALA A 136 -4.45 15.44 17.68
CA ALA A 136 -5.72 16.12 17.42
C ALA A 136 -6.92 15.16 17.21
N VAL A 137 -6.85 13.95 17.75
CA VAL A 137 -7.96 12.97 17.71
C VAL A 137 -8.91 13.18 18.90
N PRO A 138 -10.20 12.82 18.77
CA PRO A 138 -11.11 12.77 19.92
C PRO A 138 -10.57 11.90 21.05
N ALA A 139 -10.94 12.20 22.29
CA ALA A 139 -10.49 11.43 23.46
C ALA A 139 -10.80 9.93 23.36
N THR A 140 -11.93 9.59 22.73
CA THR A 140 -12.36 8.20 22.46
C THR A 140 -11.53 7.47 21.42
N GLN A 141 -10.75 8.20 20.62
CA GLN A 141 -9.88 7.65 19.58
C GLN A 141 -8.40 7.62 19.99
N LYS A 142 -8.02 8.34 21.05
CA LYS A 142 -6.64 8.41 21.50
C LYS A 142 -6.18 7.03 21.99
N GLY A 143 -5.04 6.57 21.46
CA GLY A 143 -4.49 5.26 21.79
C GLY A 143 -5.11 4.09 21.00
N ASN A 144 -6.12 4.33 20.16
CA ASN A 144 -6.59 3.30 19.23
C ASN A 144 -5.55 3.07 18.11
N PRO A 145 -5.40 1.84 17.61
CA PRO A 145 -4.41 1.55 16.58
C PRO A 145 -4.82 2.14 15.22
N VAL A 146 -3.83 2.55 14.44
CA VAL A 146 -3.95 2.69 12.98
C VAL A 146 -4.24 1.31 12.41
N ARG A 147 -5.18 1.25 11.46
CA ARG A 147 -5.65 -0.01 10.88
C ARG A 147 -5.17 -0.19 9.46
N PHE A 148 -5.05 -1.44 9.02
CA PHE A 148 -4.48 -1.78 7.73
C PHE A 148 -5.40 -2.69 6.92
N GLN A 149 -5.31 -2.56 5.60
CA GLN A 149 -5.97 -3.46 4.66
C GLN A 149 -5.01 -3.80 3.51
N LEU A 150 -4.98 -5.06 3.10
CA LEU A 150 -4.27 -5.51 1.90
C LEU A 150 -5.29 -5.81 0.80
N LEU A 151 -5.03 -5.33 -0.41
CA LEU A 151 -5.86 -5.55 -1.59
C LEU A 151 -4.99 -5.97 -2.78
N MET A 152 -5.48 -6.85 -3.63
CA MET A 152 -4.72 -7.35 -4.79
C MET A 152 -5.49 -7.20 -6.09
N GLY A 153 -4.75 -6.96 -7.17
CA GLY A 153 -5.28 -6.86 -8.52
C GLY A 153 -5.69 -8.22 -9.07
N GLN A 154 -6.44 -8.20 -10.17
CA GLN A 154 -6.99 -9.42 -10.75
C GLN A 154 -5.92 -10.42 -11.15
N ASP A 155 -4.83 -9.98 -11.80
CA ASP A 155 -3.80 -10.92 -12.25
C ASP A 155 -2.98 -11.52 -11.10
N THR A 156 -2.82 -10.76 -10.00
CA THR A 156 -2.26 -11.28 -8.75
C THR A 156 -3.15 -12.39 -8.19
N PHE A 157 -4.45 -12.13 -8.10
CA PHE A 157 -5.44 -13.09 -7.62
C PHE A 157 -5.52 -14.34 -8.51
N ASP A 158 -5.65 -14.16 -9.82
CA ASP A 158 -5.78 -15.24 -10.80
C ASP A 158 -4.54 -16.15 -10.75
N TYR A 159 -3.34 -15.57 -10.62
CA TYR A 159 -2.11 -16.32 -10.45
C TYR A 159 -2.10 -17.12 -9.14
N ILE A 160 -2.50 -16.51 -8.01
CA ILE A 160 -2.61 -17.19 -6.71
C ILE A 160 -3.56 -18.39 -6.79
N VAL A 161 -4.72 -18.23 -7.41
CA VAL A 161 -5.71 -19.30 -7.59
C VAL A 161 -5.22 -20.38 -8.54
N GLN A 162 -4.67 -20.01 -9.68
CA GLN A 162 -4.13 -20.94 -10.68
C GLN A 162 -3.01 -21.79 -10.11
N ARG A 163 -2.09 -21.17 -9.34
CA ARG A 163 -0.99 -21.85 -8.65
C ARG A 163 -1.42 -22.55 -7.36
N LYS A 164 -2.68 -22.39 -6.95
CA LYS A 164 -3.28 -22.92 -5.70
C LYS A 164 -2.56 -22.48 -4.42
N VAL A 165 -1.87 -21.34 -4.45
CA VAL A 165 -1.07 -20.84 -3.31
C VAL A 165 -1.88 -19.98 -2.33
N TYR A 166 -3.21 -19.92 -2.49
CA TYR A 166 -4.12 -19.29 -1.52
C TYR A 166 -4.18 -20.03 -0.17
N ASN A 167 -3.67 -21.26 -0.09
CA ASN A 167 -3.54 -22.03 1.14
C ASN A 167 -2.13 -22.60 1.32
N MET A 168 -1.82 -23.04 2.54
CA MET A 168 -0.49 -23.56 2.89
C MET A 168 -0.17 -24.87 2.17
N ASN A 169 -1.17 -25.72 1.91
CA ASN A 169 -0.97 -26.99 1.21
C ASN A 169 -0.42 -26.75 -0.21
N GLY A 170 -0.94 -25.74 -0.92
CA GLY A 170 -0.43 -25.37 -2.23
C GLY A 170 0.97 -24.75 -2.18
N GLN A 171 1.26 -23.91 -1.17
CA GLN A 171 2.60 -23.36 -0.98
C GLN A 171 3.64 -24.44 -0.64
N ALA A 172 3.25 -25.44 0.16
CA ALA A 172 4.08 -26.59 0.51
C ALA A 172 4.36 -27.54 -0.67
N ALA A 173 3.46 -27.54 -1.66
CA ALA A 173 3.59 -28.34 -2.87
C ALA A 173 4.30 -27.61 -4.02
N LEU A 174 4.86 -26.41 -3.79
CA LEU A 174 5.50 -25.62 -4.84
C LEU A 174 6.71 -26.35 -5.45
N PRO A 175 6.72 -26.62 -6.77
CA PRO A 175 7.87 -27.26 -7.41
C PRO A 175 9.05 -26.29 -7.57
N ASP A 176 8.74 -25.01 -7.73
CA ASP A 176 9.66 -23.93 -8.10
C ASP A 176 9.30 -22.62 -7.38
N ASN A 177 10.14 -21.60 -7.61
CA ASN A 177 9.85 -20.23 -7.18
C ASN A 177 8.60 -19.71 -7.90
N LEU A 178 7.83 -18.88 -7.23
CA LEU A 178 6.78 -18.11 -7.89
C LEU A 178 7.37 -16.98 -8.73
N ASP A 179 6.70 -16.72 -9.85
CA ASP A 179 6.99 -15.65 -10.79
C ASP A 179 5.65 -15.06 -11.22
N PHE A 180 5.18 -14.03 -10.50
CA PHE A 180 3.88 -13.41 -10.78
C PHE A 180 3.87 -12.77 -12.19
N PRO A 181 2.70 -12.62 -12.83
CA PRO A 181 2.60 -11.97 -14.13
C PRO A 181 3.07 -10.51 -14.05
N ALA A 182 3.59 -9.96 -15.16
CA ALA A 182 4.06 -8.58 -15.21
C ALA A 182 2.98 -7.58 -14.76
N THR A 183 1.71 -7.87 -15.04
CA THR A 183 0.54 -7.07 -14.66
C THR A 183 0.01 -7.35 -13.25
N ALA A 184 0.81 -7.94 -12.37
CA ALA A 184 0.47 -8.10 -10.96
C ALA A 184 0.54 -6.78 -10.20
N TRP A 185 -0.44 -6.57 -9.32
CA TRP A 185 -0.56 -5.41 -8.42
C TRP A 185 -1.00 -5.86 -7.02
N GLU A 186 -0.47 -5.22 -5.99
CA GLU A 186 -0.92 -5.33 -4.61
C GLU A 186 -0.85 -3.96 -3.91
N LEU A 187 -1.77 -3.72 -2.99
CA LEU A 187 -1.89 -2.49 -2.23
C LEU A 187 -1.90 -2.79 -0.74
N LYS A 188 -1.31 -1.89 0.06
CA LYS A 188 -1.50 -1.85 1.51
C LYS A 188 -1.97 -0.47 1.92
N ALA A 189 -3.20 -0.37 2.43
CA ALA A 189 -3.78 0.88 2.89
C ALA A 189 -3.67 0.98 4.43
N ALA A 190 -3.40 2.19 4.93
CA ALA A 190 -3.44 2.55 6.34
C ALA A 190 -4.60 3.51 6.64
N TRP A 191 -5.24 3.36 7.80
CA TRP A 191 -6.50 4.00 8.13
C TRP A 191 -6.53 4.54 9.55
N LEU A 192 -7.00 5.79 9.69
CA LEU A 192 -7.42 6.36 10.97
C LEU A 192 -8.89 6.03 11.20
N TRP A 193 -9.22 5.40 12.33
CA TRP A 193 -10.61 5.08 12.65
C TRP A 193 -11.37 6.33 13.12
N ILE A 194 -12.56 6.55 12.55
CA ILE A 194 -13.42 7.69 12.89
C ILE A 194 -14.64 7.19 13.68
N GLY A 195 -15.18 6.02 13.31
CA GLY A 195 -16.45 5.55 13.84
C GLY A 195 -17.62 6.38 13.28
N SER A 196 -18.59 6.72 14.11
CA SER A 196 -19.77 7.49 13.72
C SER A 196 -19.69 8.99 14.08
N ASP A 197 -18.53 9.48 14.54
CA ASP A 197 -18.35 10.89 14.91
C ASP A 197 -18.35 11.79 13.66
N THR A 198 -19.45 12.52 13.45
CA THR A 198 -19.63 13.39 12.29
C THR A 198 -18.70 14.60 12.30
N THR A 199 -18.36 15.12 13.48
CA THR A 199 -17.48 16.28 13.64
C THR A 199 -16.05 15.88 13.29
N TYR A 200 -15.57 14.78 13.87
CA TYR A 200 -14.23 14.28 13.57
C TYR A 200 -14.09 13.85 12.10
N ARG A 201 -15.14 13.23 11.53
CA ARG A 201 -15.21 12.94 10.09
C ARG A 201 -15.03 14.21 9.25
N GLN A 202 -15.73 15.28 9.59
CA GLN A 202 -15.64 16.54 8.85
C GLN A 202 -14.26 17.19 9.01
N THR A 203 -13.65 17.11 10.20
CA THR A 203 -12.28 17.59 10.43
C THR A 203 -11.28 16.88 9.53
N LEU A 204 -11.31 15.54 9.45
CA LEU A 204 -10.41 14.80 8.57
C LEU A 204 -10.71 15.08 7.08
N ALA A 205 -11.98 15.20 6.69
CA ALA A 205 -12.33 15.58 5.33
C ALA A 205 -11.77 16.98 4.96
N ASN A 206 -11.85 17.95 5.87
CA ASN A 206 -11.29 19.30 5.69
C ASN A 206 -9.75 19.29 5.62
N ASP A 207 -9.11 18.37 6.34
CA ASP A 207 -7.68 18.09 6.24
C ASP A 207 -7.31 17.28 4.97
N GLY A 208 -8.29 17.02 4.10
CA GLY A 208 -8.10 16.42 2.78
C GLY A 208 -7.89 14.91 2.80
N TYR A 209 -8.32 14.22 3.85
CA TYR A 209 -8.35 12.77 3.86
C TYR A 209 -9.49 12.23 2.99
N TYR A 210 -9.21 11.15 2.27
CA TYR A 210 -10.25 10.31 1.68
C TYR A 210 -10.97 9.53 2.79
N ILE A 211 -12.30 9.67 2.86
CA ILE A 211 -13.13 9.02 3.87
C ILE A 211 -13.86 7.82 3.24
N GLY A 212 -13.63 6.63 3.80
CA GLY A 212 -14.29 5.38 3.41
C GLY A 212 -15.22 4.86 4.50
N GLN A 213 -16.13 3.96 4.12
CA GLN A 213 -16.94 3.19 5.06
C GLN A 213 -16.16 1.94 5.47
N ALA A 214 -16.20 1.58 6.74
CA ALA A 214 -15.36 0.53 7.26
C ALA A 214 -16.02 -0.18 8.45
N TYR A 215 -15.50 -1.37 8.72
CA TYR A 215 -15.79 -2.10 9.95
C TYR A 215 -14.55 -2.84 10.43
N TYR A 216 -14.55 -3.20 11.70
CA TYR A 216 -13.64 -4.20 12.24
C TYR A 216 -14.31 -4.96 13.38
N GLU A 217 -13.82 -6.14 13.66
CA GLU A 217 -14.22 -6.96 14.79
C GLU A 217 -13.37 -6.62 16.01
N GLN A 218 -14.03 -6.44 17.15
CA GLN A 218 -13.42 -6.31 18.46
C GLN A 218 -14.27 -7.07 19.48
N ASP A 219 -13.64 -7.99 20.18
CA ASP A 219 -14.25 -8.78 21.27
C ASP A 219 -15.56 -9.49 20.83
N GLY A 220 -15.56 -10.06 19.63
CA GLY A 220 -16.73 -10.75 19.05
C GLY A 220 -17.86 -9.82 18.58
N THR A 221 -17.63 -8.50 18.55
CA THR A 221 -18.59 -7.50 18.07
C THR A 221 -18.01 -6.68 16.92
N TYR A 222 -18.86 -6.30 15.96
CA TYR A 222 -18.44 -5.41 14.88
C TYR A 222 -18.60 -3.95 15.27
N GLN A 223 -17.52 -3.19 15.11
CA GLN A 223 -17.50 -1.74 15.11
C GLN A 223 -17.70 -1.26 13.67
N VAL A 224 -18.75 -0.47 13.42
CA VAL A 224 -19.13 -0.03 12.06
C VAL A 224 -19.12 1.50 12.00
N GLY A 225 -18.54 2.06 10.95
CA GLY A 225 -18.45 3.50 10.80
C GLY A 225 -17.55 3.93 9.66
N TYR A 226 -16.86 5.05 9.84
CA TYR A 226 -15.97 5.63 8.84
C TYR A 226 -14.50 5.50 9.23
N ALA A 227 -13.64 5.57 8.23
CA ALA A 227 -12.20 5.64 8.39
C ALA A 227 -11.57 6.59 7.35
N ALA A 228 -10.45 7.20 7.68
CA ALA A 228 -9.70 8.09 6.80
C ALA A 228 -8.41 7.43 6.31
N LEU A 229 -8.18 7.42 4.99
CA LEU A 229 -6.99 6.83 4.37
C LEU A 229 -5.75 7.68 4.71
N SER A 230 -4.87 7.20 5.58
CA SER A 230 -3.67 7.93 6.00
C SER A 230 -2.43 7.59 5.16
N GLY A 231 -2.38 6.40 4.56
CA GLY A 231 -1.28 5.99 3.70
C GLY A 231 -1.64 4.87 2.75
N LEU A 232 -0.92 4.76 1.64
CA LEU A 232 -1.11 3.73 0.63
C LEU A 232 0.24 3.30 0.05
N HIS A 233 0.58 2.02 0.24
CA HIS A 233 1.56 1.34 -0.60
C HIS A 233 0.90 0.80 -1.84
N VAL A 234 1.56 1.00 -2.97
CA VAL A 234 1.22 0.45 -4.26
C VAL A 234 2.46 -0.28 -4.76
N VAL A 235 2.34 -1.59 -4.96
CA VAL A 235 3.42 -2.43 -5.50
C VAL A 235 2.93 -3.13 -6.76
N ASN A 236 3.73 -3.12 -7.82
CA ASN A 236 3.38 -3.74 -9.10
C ASN A 236 4.59 -4.32 -9.82
N LYS A 237 4.35 -5.24 -10.76
CA LYS A 237 5.41 -5.99 -11.46
C LYS A 237 5.73 -5.45 -12.85
N LEU A 238 5.71 -4.12 -13.03
CA LEU A 238 6.14 -3.50 -14.30
C LEU A 238 7.53 -3.99 -14.73
N ASP A 239 8.42 -4.19 -13.75
CA ASP A 239 9.76 -4.73 -13.91
C ASP A 239 10.00 -5.96 -13.01
N ALA A 240 11.02 -6.76 -13.33
CA ALA A 240 11.33 -8.01 -12.63
C ALA A 240 11.68 -7.82 -11.14
N ASN A 241 12.21 -6.65 -10.77
CA ASN A 241 12.48 -6.29 -9.37
C ASN A 241 11.27 -5.69 -8.65
N TRP A 242 10.12 -5.63 -9.33
CA TRP A 242 8.93 -4.89 -8.91
C TRP A 242 9.17 -3.38 -8.77
N VAL A 243 8.07 -2.65 -8.70
CA VAL A 243 8.04 -1.21 -8.45
C VAL A 243 7.21 -0.99 -7.20
N TRP A 244 7.81 -0.32 -6.22
CA TRP A 244 7.17 0.11 -4.99
C TRP A 244 6.98 1.62 -4.99
N THR A 245 5.80 2.08 -4.62
CA THR A 245 5.50 3.49 -4.42
C THR A 245 4.72 3.66 -3.12
N THR A 246 4.96 4.75 -2.42
CA THR A 246 4.27 5.04 -1.15
C THR A 246 3.76 6.46 -1.08
N PHE A 247 2.48 6.59 -0.75
CA PHE A 247 1.77 7.85 -0.57
C PHE A 247 1.27 7.98 0.85
N GLU A 248 1.30 9.19 1.42
CA GLU A 248 0.66 9.48 2.70
C GLU A 248 0.03 10.87 2.72
N ASN A 249 -0.89 11.08 3.66
CA ASN A 249 -1.48 12.40 3.86
C ASN A 249 -0.52 13.30 4.66
N VAL A 250 -0.30 14.53 4.16
CA VAL A 250 0.63 15.52 4.76
C VAL A 250 0.27 15.89 6.21
N ASN A 251 -0.98 15.64 6.63
CA ASN A 251 -1.47 15.98 7.97
C ASN A 251 -1.34 14.83 8.98
N ASN A 252 -0.74 13.69 8.62
CA ASN A 252 -0.67 12.51 9.49
C ASN A 252 -0.06 12.76 10.88
N SER A 253 0.91 13.66 10.97
CA SER A 253 1.56 14.04 12.24
C SER A 253 0.61 14.70 13.23
N LYS A 254 -0.54 15.23 12.78
CA LYS A 254 -1.58 15.73 13.68
C LYS A 254 -2.33 14.61 14.39
N TYR A 255 -2.40 13.42 13.81
CA TYR A 255 -3.35 12.37 14.20
C TYR A 255 -2.72 11.05 14.65
N THR A 256 -1.40 10.93 14.53
CA THR A 256 -0.64 9.74 14.95
C THR A 256 0.59 10.13 15.73
N VAL A 257 1.00 9.25 16.65
CA VAL A 257 2.12 9.50 17.57
C VAL A 257 3.07 8.31 17.64
N THR A 258 4.31 8.57 18.02
CA THR A 258 5.31 7.54 18.31
C THR A 258 4.90 6.70 19.52
N ASN A 259 5.36 5.45 19.57
CA ASN A 259 5.16 4.54 20.70
C ASN A 259 6.15 4.77 21.86
N ALA A 260 6.81 5.94 21.89
CA ALA A 260 7.73 6.29 22.97
C ALA A 260 6.98 6.51 24.29
N PRO A 261 7.63 6.36 25.47
CA PRO A 261 7.00 6.63 26.77
C PRO A 261 6.34 8.00 26.86
N THR A 262 6.94 9.00 26.20
CA THR A 262 6.33 10.30 25.91
C THR A 262 6.03 10.36 24.41
N PRO A 263 4.77 10.12 23.99
CA PRO A 263 4.42 10.11 22.58
C PRO A 263 4.62 11.48 21.94
N THR A 264 5.27 11.51 20.78
CA THR A 264 5.44 12.70 19.94
C THR A 264 4.71 12.52 18.62
N PRO A 265 4.34 13.60 17.90
CA PRO A 265 3.82 13.50 16.54
C PRO A 265 4.64 12.54 15.67
N MET A 266 3.98 11.64 14.96
CA MET A 266 4.63 10.75 13.99
C MET A 266 4.90 11.51 12.70
N THR A 267 6.17 11.61 12.29
CA THR A 267 6.58 12.28 11.05
C THR A 267 7.29 11.30 10.14
N ASN A 268 7.21 11.53 8.83
CA ASN A 268 8.01 10.77 7.87
C ASN A 268 9.48 11.22 7.94
N THR A 269 10.39 10.30 8.26
CA THR A 269 11.83 10.60 8.38
C THR A 269 12.60 10.38 7.07
N THR A 270 11.99 9.75 6.07
CA THR A 270 12.66 9.30 4.84
C THR A 270 12.29 10.13 3.60
N GLY A 271 11.19 10.89 3.63
CA GLY A 271 10.80 11.70 2.47
C GLY A 271 9.71 12.73 2.75
N PRO A 272 9.21 13.39 1.68
CA PRO A 272 9.42 13.07 0.27
C PRO A 272 10.86 13.14 -0.25
N THR A 273 11.23 12.25 -1.18
CA THR A 273 12.53 12.28 -1.86
C THR A 273 12.70 13.56 -2.70
N PRO A 274 13.94 13.99 -3.00
CA PRO A 274 14.17 15.16 -3.86
C PRO A 274 13.49 15.06 -5.23
N ALA A 275 13.39 13.86 -5.81
CA ALA A 275 12.72 13.64 -7.09
C ALA A 275 11.18 13.71 -6.99
N ALA A 276 10.60 13.26 -5.87
CA ALA A 276 9.16 13.31 -5.66
C ALA A 276 8.62 14.73 -5.41
N LYS A 277 9.41 15.60 -4.77
CA LYS A 277 9.00 16.97 -4.41
C LYS A 277 8.43 17.81 -5.57
N PRO A 278 9.13 18.01 -6.71
CA PRO A 278 8.57 18.79 -7.81
C PRO A 278 7.33 18.16 -8.43
N VAL A 279 7.26 16.82 -8.49
CA VAL A 279 6.10 16.09 -9.02
C VAL A 279 4.90 16.22 -8.09
N ASN A 280 5.10 16.14 -6.77
CA ASN A 280 4.06 16.39 -5.76
C ASN A 280 3.42 17.76 -5.98
N VAL A 281 4.22 18.82 -6.12
CA VAL A 281 3.70 20.18 -6.35
C VAL A 281 2.79 20.24 -7.59
N SER A 282 3.23 19.65 -8.70
CA SER A 282 2.48 19.66 -9.96
C SER A 282 1.16 18.88 -9.88
N PHE A 283 1.21 17.66 -9.32
CA PHE A 283 0.03 16.80 -9.23
C PHE A 283 -0.96 17.27 -8.16
N GLN A 284 -0.49 17.78 -7.02
CA GLN A 284 -1.37 18.34 -5.99
C GLN A 284 -2.12 19.58 -6.49
N ALA A 285 -1.48 20.42 -7.33
CA ALA A 285 -2.13 21.55 -7.98
C ALA A 285 -3.18 21.12 -9.01
N SER A 286 -2.90 20.03 -9.75
CA SER A 286 -3.77 19.54 -10.82
C SER A 286 -4.87 18.57 -10.36
N ASN A 287 -4.78 18.04 -9.14
CA ASN A 287 -5.73 17.07 -8.58
C ASN A 287 -6.23 17.53 -7.19
N PRO A 288 -7.18 18.47 -7.13
CA PRO A 288 -7.61 19.09 -5.87
C PRO A 288 -8.07 18.10 -4.79
N THR A 289 -8.72 17.00 -5.17
CA THR A 289 -9.20 15.96 -4.24
C THR A 289 -8.08 15.11 -3.64
N LEU A 290 -6.89 15.12 -4.24
CA LEU A 290 -5.69 14.41 -3.78
C LEU A 290 -4.59 15.38 -3.31
N SER A 291 -4.89 16.68 -3.24
CA SER A 291 -3.91 17.74 -2.95
C SER A 291 -3.23 17.65 -1.58
N LYS A 292 -3.77 16.82 -0.68
CA LYS A 292 -3.22 16.56 0.66
C LYS A 292 -2.51 15.22 0.79
N TYR A 293 -2.39 14.46 -0.30
CA TYR A 293 -1.52 13.30 -0.38
C TYR A 293 -0.21 13.67 -1.07
N GLU A 294 0.89 13.07 -0.64
CA GLU A 294 2.19 13.24 -1.27
C GLU A 294 2.85 11.89 -1.52
N LEU A 295 3.49 11.76 -2.69
CA LEU A 295 4.41 10.66 -2.97
C LEU A 295 5.64 10.87 -2.08
N ILE A 296 5.95 9.89 -1.25
CA ILE A 296 7.20 9.89 -0.49
C ILE A 296 8.34 9.50 -1.40
N GLY A 297 8.17 8.47 -2.25
CA GLY A 297 9.16 8.08 -3.23
C GLY A 297 8.79 6.80 -3.98
N VAL A 298 9.64 6.45 -4.94
CA VAL A 298 9.57 5.22 -5.74
C VAL A 298 10.83 4.41 -5.50
N GLU A 299 10.68 3.10 -5.27
CA GLU A 299 11.77 2.14 -5.20
C GLU A 299 11.52 1.10 -6.30
N PHE A 300 12.46 0.93 -7.23
CA PHE A 300 12.34 0.03 -8.39
C PHE A 300 13.67 -0.58 -8.81
N GLN A 301 14.73 -0.20 -8.11
CA GLN A 301 16.06 -0.78 -8.25
C GLN A 301 16.44 -1.38 -6.89
N PRO A 302 17.01 -2.58 -6.86
CA PRO A 302 17.38 -3.27 -5.64
C PRO A 302 18.74 -2.74 -5.10
N VAL A 303 18.81 -1.42 -4.88
CA VAL A 303 19.95 -0.69 -4.28
C VAL A 303 19.61 -0.27 -2.84
N THR A 304 20.59 0.20 -2.08
CA THR A 304 20.37 0.79 -0.74
C THR A 304 19.49 2.03 -0.85
N GLN A 305 18.17 1.84 -0.80
CA GLN A 305 17.20 2.91 -0.74
C GLN A 305 16.33 2.70 0.50
N VAL A 306 16.55 3.55 1.49
CA VAL A 306 15.65 3.63 2.64
C VAL A 306 14.45 4.49 2.24
N LEU A 307 13.27 3.87 2.21
CA LEU A 307 12.01 4.49 1.85
C LEU A 307 10.92 3.93 2.77
N ALA A 308 10.26 4.83 3.50
CA ALA A 308 9.26 4.45 4.49
C ALA A 308 8.07 5.41 4.48
N ASN A 309 6.92 4.89 4.90
CA ASN A 309 5.72 5.64 5.19
C ASN A 309 5.58 5.78 6.71
N SER A 310 5.23 6.98 7.17
CA SER A 310 5.07 7.26 8.60
C SER A 310 3.98 6.39 9.24
N GLN A 311 3.01 5.92 8.46
CA GLN A 311 1.87 5.13 8.91
C GLN A 311 2.09 3.62 8.83
N LEU A 312 2.90 3.15 7.88
CA LEU A 312 3.05 1.71 7.58
C LEU A 312 4.33 1.11 8.18
N GLU A 313 5.39 1.92 8.34
CA GLU A 313 6.68 1.52 8.92
C GLU A 313 6.95 2.12 10.30
N SER A 314 6.40 3.31 10.61
CA SER A 314 6.46 4.01 11.90
C SER A 314 7.85 4.04 12.62
N ALA A 315 8.21 3.01 13.37
CA ALA A 315 9.40 2.90 14.21
C ALA A 315 10.65 2.44 13.46
N PHE A 316 10.51 1.74 12.33
CA PHE A 316 11.65 1.22 11.56
C PHE A 316 11.88 1.96 10.24
N GLN A 317 11.39 3.20 10.13
CA GLN A 317 11.51 4.01 8.91
C GLN A 317 12.95 4.10 8.37
N ASN A 318 13.94 4.31 9.25
CA ASN A 318 15.34 4.51 8.87
C ASN A 318 16.06 3.21 8.46
N THR A 319 15.41 2.05 8.60
CA THR A 319 15.94 0.73 8.21
C THR A 319 15.00 0.00 7.25
N SER A 320 14.06 0.72 6.64
CA SER A 320 13.08 0.15 5.69
C SER A 320 13.54 0.36 4.24
N SER A 321 13.95 -0.71 3.56
CA SER A 321 13.90 -0.81 2.10
C SER A 321 12.78 -1.77 1.77
N CYS A 322 11.74 -1.26 1.11
CA CYS A 322 10.52 -2.02 0.88
C CYS A 322 10.81 -3.18 -0.08
N LEU A 323 11.53 -2.92 -1.17
CA LEU A 323 11.88 -3.98 -2.12
C LEU A 323 12.94 -4.95 -1.59
N ALA A 324 13.95 -4.50 -0.84
CA ALA A 324 14.90 -5.45 -0.25
C ALA A 324 14.21 -6.39 0.75
N CYS A 325 13.32 -5.86 1.60
CA CYS A 325 12.54 -6.65 2.53
C CYS A 325 11.54 -7.56 1.81
N HIS A 326 10.78 -7.05 0.84
CA HIS A 326 9.80 -7.84 0.11
C HIS A 326 10.43 -8.92 -0.77
N GLY A 327 11.62 -8.67 -1.32
CA GLY A 327 12.40 -9.67 -2.06
C GLY A 327 12.84 -10.86 -1.21
N THR A 328 12.67 -10.82 0.12
CA THR A 328 12.89 -11.97 1.01
C THR A 328 11.69 -12.92 1.13
N ALA A 329 10.54 -12.59 0.52
CA ALA A 329 9.36 -13.45 0.54
C ALA A 329 9.70 -14.85 0.03
N ALA A 330 9.70 -15.83 0.94
CA ALA A 330 10.06 -17.20 0.63
C ALA A 330 9.48 -18.17 1.67
N TYR A 331 9.23 -19.41 1.25
CA TYR A 331 8.68 -20.47 2.08
C TYR A 331 9.47 -21.77 1.94
N SER A 332 9.58 -22.52 3.03
CA SER A 332 10.22 -23.83 3.11
C SER A 332 9.34 -24.76 3.93
N ASN A 333 9.21 -26.02 3.51
CA ASN A 333 8.50 -27.04 4.30
C ASN A 333 9.19 -27.32 5.63
N ASP A 334 10.53 -27.21 5.67
CA ASP A 334 11.32 -27.53 6.86
C ASP A 334 11.49 -26.32 7.78
N LYS A 335 11.57 -25.10 7.20
CA LYS A 335 11.92 -23.87 7.92
C LYS A 335 10.73 -22.90 8.08
N GLY A 336 9.61 -23.13 7.42
CA GLY A 336 8.49 -22.21 7.35
C GLY A 336 8.77 -21.00 6.45
N TYR A 337 8.12 -19.87 6.74
CA TYR A 337 8.41 -18.60 6.06
C TYR A 337 9.78 -18.06 6.43
N TYR A 338 10.48 -17.48 5.47
CA TYR A 338 11.78 -16.87 5.69
C TYR A 338 11.71 -15.79 6.77
N ASN A 339 12.61 -15.87 7.76
CA ASN A 339 12.69 -14.87 8.81
C ASN A 339 13.61 -13.74 8.37
N PHE A 340 13.00 -12.66 7.88
CA PHE A 340 13.71 -11.46 7.45
C PHE A 340 14.12 -10.52 8.60
N ALA A 341 13.70 -10.79 9.84
CA ALA A 341 14.14 -10.04 11.01
C ALA A 341 15.57 -10.44 11.38
N MET A 342 16.53 -9.53 11.16
CA MET A 342 17.94 -9.75 11.45
C MET A 342 18.30 -9.17 12.82
N LYS A 343 19.16 -9.87 13.57
CA LYS A 343 19.66 -9.38 14.86
C LYS A 343 20.85 -8.45 14.62
N GLN A 344 20.82 -7.25 15.18
CA GLN A 344 21.93 -6.31 15.15
C GLN A 344 22.00 -5.53 16.47
N ASP A 345 23.16 -5.51 17.13
CA ASP A 345 23.46 -4.71 18.32
C ASP A 345 22.39 -4.75 19.44
N GLY A 346 21.83 -5.94 19.70
CA GLY A 346 20.78 -6.14 20.71
C GLY A 346 19.37 -5.76 20.26
N GLY A 347 19.19 -5.30 19.02
CA GLY A 347 17.92 -4.98 18.39
C GLY A 347 17.59 -5.85 17.16
N ILE A 348 16.48 -5.52 16.51
CA ILE A 348 16.01 -6.12 15.26
C ILE A 348 16.12 -5.08 14.14
N VAL A 349 16.70 -5.49 13.01
CA VAL A 349 16.76 -4.69 11.78
C VAL A 349 16.21 -5.49 10.61
N TYR A 350 15.90 -4.79 9.53
CA TYR A 350 15.34 -5.36 8.31
C TYR A 350 16.31 -5.17 7.13
N PRO A 351 16.22 -6.00 6.08
CA PRO A 351 17.07 -5.86 4.91
C PRO A 351 16.90 -4.48 4.26
N THR A 352 17.99 -3.73 4.17
CA THR A 352 18.08 -2.46 3.43
C THR A 352 18.72 -2.62 2.06
N THR A 353 19.16 -3.85 1.76
CA THR A 353 19.75 -4.29 0.48
C THR A 353 19.33 -5.72 0.21
N PRO A 354 19.26 -6.16 -1.06
CA PRO A 354 18.95 -7.55 -1.39
C PRO A 354 19.88 -8.53 -0.69
N LEU A 355 19.31 -9.58 -0.13
CA LEU A 355 20.08 -10.68 0.45
C LEU A 355 20.61 -11.60 -0.66
N PRO A 356 21.80 -12.20 -0.50
CA PRO A 356 22.35 -13.11 -1.49
C PRO A 356 21.49 -14.36 -1.65
N ALA A 357 21.55 -14.98 -2.84
CA ALA A 357 20.77 -16.17 -3.15
C ALA A 357 21.04 -17.34 -2.18
N SER A 358 22.25 -17.43 -1.63
CA SER A 358 22.65 -18.43 -0.62
C SER A 358 21.77 -18.42 0.62
N ASP A 359 21.24 -17.26 1.02
CA ASP A 359 20.41 -17.15 2.23
C ASP A 359 19.06 -17.88 2.05
N PHE A 360 18.65 -18.11 0.80
CA PHE A 360 17.41 -18.77 0.45
C PHE A 360 17.59 -20.26 0.14
N GLU A 361 18.72 -20.87 0.51
CA GLU A 361 18.93 -22.30 0.34
C GLU A 361 17.87 -23.13 1.11
N GLY A 362 17.15 -23.98 0.37
CA GLY A 362 16.02 -24.77 0.88
C GLY A 362 14.69 -24.01 0.98
N TYR A 363 14.61 -22.78 0.45
CA TYR A 363 13.37 -22.03 0.29
C TYR A 363 12.92 -21.96 -1.17
N LYS A 364 11.61 -21.80 -1.36
CA LYS A 364 10.98 -21.37 -2.61
C LYS A 364 10.62 -19.90 -2.48
N LYS A 365 11.12 -19.06 -3.39
CA LYS A 365 10.76 -17.63 -3.44
C LYS A 365 9.28 -17.48 -3.76
N LEU A 366 8.66 -16.52 -3.11
CA LEU A 366 7.27 -16.11 -3.32
C LEU A 366 7.22 -14.78 -4.09
N ASP A 367 8.23 -14.56 -4.93
CA ASP A 367 8.47 -13.30 -5.63
C ASP A 367 8.66 -12.15 -4.62
N PHE A 368 7.76 -11.15 -4.60
CA PHE A 368 7.73 -10.05 -3.63
C PHE A 368 6.44 -10.04 -2.77
N VAL A 369 5.62 -11.10 -2.87
CA VAL A 369 4.23 -11.12 -2.38
C VAL A 369 4.15 -11.72 -0.97
N TRP A 370 4.41 -10.90 0.05
CA TRP A 370 4.32 -11.32 1.45
C TRP A 370 2.90 -11.62 1.93
N SER A 371 1.85 -11.18 1.23
CA SER A 371 0.47 -11.50 1.64
C SER A 371 0.17 -12.99 1.60
N LEU A 372 0.93 -13.79 0.83
CA LEU A 372 0.86 -15.25 0.82
C LEU A 372 1.07 -15.86 2.21
N LYS A 373 1.76 -15.17 3.13
CA LYS A 373 1.93 -15.56 4.54
C LYS A 373 0.61 -15.66 5.32
N ARG A 374 -0.48 -15.08 4.81
CA ARG A 374 -1.81 -15.13 5.42
C ARG A 374 -2.55 -16.45 5.14
N ALA A 375 -2.04 -17.26 4.23
CA ALA A 375 -2.61 -18.56 3.91
C ALA A 375 -2.72 -19.44 5.16
N GLN A 376 -3.82 -20.20 5.23
CA GLN A 376 -4.04 -21.20 6.27
C GLN A 376 -3.88 -22.61 5.71
N TRP A 377 -3.62 -23.58 6.58
CA TRP A 377 -3.67 -24.99 6.20
C TRP A 377 -5.11 -25.40 5.92
N GLN A 378 -5.30 -26.11 4.82
CA GLN A 378 -6.48 -26.91 4.60
C GLN A 378 -6.37 -28.16 5.47
N ARG A 379 -7.26 -28.25 6.46
CA ARG A 379 -7.33 -29.35 7.42
C ARG A 379 -8.38 -30.37 7.02
#